data_AF-A0A3L6TNT4-F1
#
_entry.id   AF-A0A3L6TNT4-F1
#
_cell.length_a   1.000
_cell.length_b   1.000
_cell.length_c   1.000
_cell.angle_alpha   90.00
_cell.angle_beta   90.00
_cell.angle_gamma   90.00
#
_symmetry.space_group_name_H-M   'P 1'
#
loop_
_entity.id
_entity.type
_entity.pdbx_description
1 polymer ?
#
loop_
_entity_poly.entity_id
_entity_poly.type
_entity_poly.pdbx_seq_one_letter_code
_entity_poly.pdbx_strand_id
1 'polypeptide(L)'
;MRRVGVSVGAPLALGVGFFPVFYYLKAVQKVDVPTWIPFGVSFVFFGAALLGVSYGIVSASWDPAREGSLLGWTEARRNWPVFWDSLRGRSPPRRG
;
A
#
# COMPACT_ATOMS: atom_id res chain seq x y z
N MET A 1 0.10 9.81 -10.06
CA MET A 1 -0.37 8.41 -10.22
C MET A 1 0.75 7.38 -10.41
N ARG A 2 1.84 7.67 -11.14
CA ARG A 2 2.99 6.75 -11.33
C ARG A 2 3.63 6.20 -10.03
N ARG A 3 3.57 6.95 -8.92
CA ARG A 3 4.11 6.55 -7.60
C ARG A 3 3.29 5.45 -6.94
N VAL A 4 1.95 5.54 -7.02
CA VAL A 4 1.03 4.52 -6.49
C VAL A 4 1.20 3.20 -7.23
N GLY A 5 1.38 3.25 -8.56
CA GLY A 5 1.61 2.05 -9.36
C GLY A 5 2.86 1.27 -8.94
N VAL A 6 3.96 1.95 -8.59
CA VAL A 6 5.19 1.28 -8.12
C VAL A 6 5.04 0.82 -6.66
N SER A 7 4.51 1.65 -5.77
CA SER A 7 4.35 1.32 -4.36
C SER A 7 3.31 0.24 -4.08
N VAL A 8 2.37 0.00 -5.00
CA VAL A 8 1.31 -1.02 -4.87
C VAL A 8 1.59 -2.20 -5.79
N GLY A 9 1.97 -1.93 -7.04
CA GLY A 9 2.22 -2.97 -8.03
C GLY A 9 3.46 -3.80 -7.73
N ALA A 10 4.54 -3.20 -7.23
CA ALA A 10 5.76 -3.95 -6.89
C ALA A 10 5.54 -4.95 -5.73
N PRO A 11 4.95 -4.57 -4.57
CA PRO A 11 4.67 -5.54 -3.51
C PRO A 11 3.64 -6.60 -3.93
N LEU A 12 2.65 -6.27 -4.76
CA LEU A 12 1.72 -7.28 -5.29
C LEU A 12 2.41 -8.26 -6.23
N ALA A 13 3.21 -7.77 -7.18
CA ALA A 13 3.95 -8.62 -8.11
C ALA A 13 4.95 -9.52 -7.37
N LEU A 14 5.63 -9.00 -6.35
CA LEU A 14 6.49 -9.78 -5.47
C LEU A 14 5.70 -10.84 -4.71
N GLY A 15 4.58 -10.46 -4.08
CA GLY A 15 3.72 -11.40 -3.35
C GLY A 15 3.24 -12.56 -4.22
N VAL A 16 2.81 -12.29 -5.46
CA VAL A 16 2.42 -13.32 -6.43
C VAL A 16 3.63 -14.14 -6.89
N GLY A 17 4.77 -13.50 -7.15
CA GLY A 17 6.01 -14.16 -7.56
C GLY A 17 6.58 -15.13 -6.53
N PHE A 18 6.29 -14.94 -5.24
CA PHE A 18 6.69 -15.87 -4.19
C PHE A 18 5.97 -17.23 -4.25
N PHE A 19 4.76 -17.31 -4.80
CA PHE A 19 4.01 -18.58 -4.91
C PHE A 19 4.75 -19.66 -5.72
N PRO A 20 5.22 -19.41 -6.96
CA PRO A 20 5.96 -20.41 -7.71
C PRO A 20 7.31 -20.77 -7.06
N VAL A 21 7.95 -19.84 -6.34
CA VAL A 21 9.19 -20.11 -5.58
C VAL A 21 8.93 -21.10 -4.43
N PHE A 22 7.88 -20.86 -3.64
CA PHE A 22 7.49 -21.79 -2.57
C PHE A 22 7.06 -23.16 -3.12
N TYR A 23 6.34 -23.17 -4.24
CA TYR A 23 5.99 -24.41 -4.92
C TYR A 23 7.24 -25.18 -5.34
N TYR A 24 8.22 -24.52 -5.97
CA TYR A 24 9.47 -25.17 -6.38
C TYR A 24 10.26 -25.74 -5.20
N LEU A 25 10.42 -24.97 -4.12
CA LEU A 25 11.09 -25.41 -2.89
C LEU A 25 10.45 -26.68 -2.30
N LYS A 26 9.12 -26.73 -2.29
CA LYS A 26 8.38 -27.87 -1.75
C LYS A 26 8.35 -29.07 -2.70
N ALA A 27 8.03 -28.85 -3.97
CA ALA A 27 7.77 -29.92 -4.94
C ALA A 27 9.05 -30.51 -5.56
N VAL A 28 10.08 -29.69 -5.78
CA VAL A 28 11.32 -30.11 -6.44
C VAL A 28 12.42 -30.35 -5.42
N GLN A 29 12.68 -29.36 -4.56
CA GLN A 29 13.75 -29.43 -3.56
C GLN A 29 13.35 -30.23 -2.31
N LYS A 30 12.07 -30.63 -2.18
CA LYS A 30 11.52 -31.36 -1.02
C LYS A 30 11.88 -30.72 0.32
N VAL A 31 12.02 -29.40 0.33
CA VAL A 31 12.20 -28.65 1.57
C VAL A 31 10.86 -28.64 2.29
N ASP A 32 10.86 -29.07 3.54
CA ASP A 32 9.71 -28.94 4.43
C ASP A 32 9.56 -27.48 4.84
N VAL A 33 9.01 -26.69 3.92
CA VAL A 33 8.62 -25.30 4.19
C VAL A 33 7.31 -25.34 4.98
N PRO A 34 7.29 -24.83 6.23
CA PRO A 34 6.07 -24.75 7.01
C PRO A 34 4.99 -23.95 6.28
N THR A 35 3.76 -24.43 6.31
CA THR A 35 2.63 -23.81 5.60
C THR A 35 2.33 -22.38 6.06
N TRP A 36 2.73 -21.99 7.27
CA TRP A 36 2.55 -20.63 7.77
C TRP A 36 3.45 -19.59 7.08
N ILE A 37 4.55 -19.99 6.45
CA ILE A 37 5.50 -19.06 5.80
C ILE A 37 4.86 -18.35 4.59
N PRO A 38 4.27 -19.06 3.60
CA PRO A 38 3.56 -18.41 2.49
C PRO A 38 2.43 -17.47 2.96
N PHE A 39 1.72 -17.84 4.03
CA PHE A 39 0.69 -16.99 4.62
C PHE A 39 1.27 -15.70 5.23
N GLY A 40 2.38 -15.80 5.98
CA GLY A 40 3.08 -14.65 6.55
C GLY A 40 3.61 -13.71 5.47
N VAL A 41 4.24 -14.25 4.43
CA VAL A 41 4.72 -13.49 3.28
C VAL A 41 3.55 -12.77 2.59
N SER A 42 2.45 -13.47 2.32
CA SER A 42 1.26 -12.88 1.71
C SER A 42 0.68 -11.74 2.55
N PHE A 43 0.59 -11.93 3.88
CA PHE A 43 0.09 -10.91 4.80
C PHE A 43 0.95 -9.64 4.79
N VAL A 44 2.28 -9.78 4.79
CA VAL A 44 3.20 -8.63 4.73
C VAL A 44 3.07 -7.89 3.40
N PHE A 45 3.04 -8.59 2.27
CA PHE A 45 2.98 -7.94 0.95
C PHE A 45 1.61 -7.31 0.66
N PHE A 46 0.51 -7.95 1.06
CA PHE A 46 -0.81 -7.34 0.97
C PHE A 46 -0.97 -6.16 1.95
N GLY A 47 -0.45 -6.29 3.17
CA GLY A 47 -0.44 -5.19 4.14
C GLY A 47 0.37 -3.99 3.65
N ALA A 48 1.55 -4.23 3.06
CA ALA A 48 2.37 -3.20 2.45
C ALA A 48 1.67 -2.55 1.24
N ALA A 49 0.98 -3.32 0.40
CA ALA A 49 0.18 -2.79 -0.70
C ALA A 49 -0.97 -1.91 -0.19
N LEU A 50 -1.68 -2.32 0.87
CA LEU A 50 -2.74 -1.52 1.50
C LEU A 50 -2.18 -0.19 2.05
N LEU A 51 -1.06 -0.23 2.76
CA LEU A 51 -0.38 0.98 3.25
C LEU A 51 0.09 1.87 2.09
N GLY A 52 0.58 1.28 1.00
CA GLY A 52 0.95 1.99 -0.22
C GLY A 52 -0.24 2.71 -0.87
N VAL A 53 -1.42 2.10 -0.86
CA VAL A 53 -2.68 2.74 -1.33
C VAL A 53 -3.04 3.91 -0.42
N SER A 54 -3.05 3.72 0.90
CA SER A 54 -3.36 4.80 1.86
C SER A 54 -2.38 5.98 1.72
N TYR A 55 -1.08 5.71 1.65
CA TYR A 55 -0.07 6.74 1.41
C TYR A 55 -0.27 7.43 0.05
N GLY A 56 -0.64 6.68 -0.99
CA GLY A 56 -0.95 7.21 -2.31
C GLY A 56 -2.11 8.21 -2.33
N ILE A 57 -3.16 7.94 -1.56
CA ILE A 57 -4.34 8.83 -1.44
C ILE A 57 -3.95 10.13 -0.71
N VAL A 58 -3.23 10.01 0.40
CA VAL A 58 -2.87 11.15 1.26
C VAL A 58 -1.80 12.02 0.61
N SER A 59 -0.84 11.42 -0.11
CA SER A 59 0.24 12.14 -0.81
C SER A 59 -0.17 12.77 -2.14
N ALA A 60 -1.40 12.55 -2.60
CA ALA A 60 -1.90 13.18 -3.82
C ALA A 60 -2.12 14.69 -3.61
N SER A 61 -1.83 15.48 -4.64
CA SER A 61 -2.22 16.89 -4.69
C SER A 61 -3.73 16.98 -4.81
N TRP A 62 -4.40 17.36 -3.72
CA TRP A 62 -5.86 17.55 -3.71
C TRP A 62 -6.25 18.95 -4.24
N ASP A 63 -5.27 19.84 -4.43
CA ASP A 63 -5.42 21.16 -5.04
C ASP A 63 -4.96 21.12 -6.51
N PRO A 64 -5.87 21.26 -7.49
CA PRO A 64 -5.53 21.23 -8.92
C PRO A 64 -4.72 22.45 -9.39
N ALA A 65 -4.64 23.53 -8.60
CA ALA A 65 -3.91 24.74 -8.95
C ALA A 65 -2.42 24.71 -8.52
N ARG A 66 -1.96 23.64 -7.86
CA ARG A 66 -0.56 23.49 -7.41
C ARG A 66 0.06 22.20 -7.94
N GLU A 67 1.21 22.33 -8.61
CA GLU A 67 2.06 21.18 -8.89
C GLU A 67 2.49 20.53 -7.56
N GLY A 68 2.20 19.23 -7.42
CA GLY A 68 2.55 18.47 -6.23
C GLY A 68 4.05 18.31 -6.03
N SER A 69 4.47 18.22 -4.77
CA SER A 69 5.85 17.91 -4.41
C SER A 69 6.39 16.64 -5.08
N LEU A 70 7.68 16.64 -5.43
CA LEU A 70 8.42 15.52 -6.00
C LEU A 70 8.43 14.23 -5.16
N LEU A 71 7.93 14.22 -3.93
CA LEU A 71 7.70 13.01 -3.12
C LEU A 71 6.29 12.97 -2.50
N GLY A 72 5.49 14.03 -2.67
CA GLY A 72 4.17 14.18 -2.04
C GLY A 72 4.23 14.28 -0.51
N TRP A 73 5.41 14.53 0.08
CA TRP A 73 5.62 14.55 1.54
C TRP A 73 4.90 15.72 2.22
N THR A 74 4.89 16.88 1.55
CA THR A 74 4.24 18.11 2.04
C THR A 74 2.71 17.95 2.04
N GLU A 75 2.17 17.33 1.00
CA GLU A 75 0.77 16.97 0.81
C GLU A 75 0.37 15.88 1.80
N ALA A 76 1.22 14.85 1.98
CA ALA A 76 0.99 13.77 2.93
C ALA A 76 0.82 14.29 4.35
N ARG A 77 1.74 15.17 4.81
CA ARG A 77 1.68 15.75 6.16
C ARG A 77 0.43 16.60 6.38
N ARG A 78 -0.05 17.29 5.34
CA ARG A 78 -1.24 18.15 5.41
C ARG A 78 -2.55 17.35 5.37
N ASN A 79 -2.60 16.29 4.57
CA ASN A 79 -3.81 15.49 4.36
C ASN A 79 -3.97 14.37 5.40
N TRP A 80 -2.91 14.01 6.12
CA TRP A 80 -2.92 12.92 7.10
C TRP A 80 -3.96 13.08 8.24
N PRO A 81 -4.10 14.26 8.87
CA PRO A 81 -5.14 14.46 9.89
C PRO A 81 -6.55 14.34 9.31
N VAL A 82 -6.77 14.89 8.11
CA VAL A 82 -8.07 14.88 7.41
C VAL A 82 -8.47 13.46 6.99
N PHE A 83 -7.49 12.67 6.55
CA PHE A 83 -7.68 11.26 6.23
C PHE A 83 -8.16 10.46 7.45
N TRP A 84 -7.52 10.68 8.61
CA TRP A 84 -7.93 10.04 9.87
C TRP A 84 -9.29 10.52 10.37
N ASP A 85 -9.64 11.79 10.16
CA ASP A 85 -10.96 12.32 10.52
C ASP A 85 -12.06 11.77 9.62
N SER A 86 -11.77 11.58 8.34
CA SER A 86 -12.66 10.93 7.37
C SER A 86 -12.89 9.45 7.71
N LEU A 87 -11.83 8.73 8.11
CA LEU A 87 -11.91 7.34 8.61
C LEU A 87 -12.73 7.20 9.88
N ARG A 88 -12.69 8.21 10.76
CA ARG A 88 -13.48 8.24 12.01
C ARG A 88 -14.94 8.70 11.80
N GLY A 89 -15.35 8.95 10.56
CA GLY A 89 -16.73 9.33 10.24
C GLY A 89 -17.13 10.73 10.69
N ARG A 90 -16.17 11.63 10.98
CA ARG A 90 -16.48 13.02 11.29
C ARG A 90 -16.60 13.82 10.00
N SER A 91 -17.84 14.08 9.57
CA SER A 91 -18.09 15.10 8.56
C SER A 91 -17.70 16.48 9.11
N PRO A 92 -16.97 17.32 8.35
CA PRO A 92 -16.75 18.70 8.76
C PRO A 92 -18.12 19.39 8.92
N PRO A 93 -18.29 20.29 9.90
CA PRO A 93 -19.55 20.98 10.10
C PRO A 93 -19.94 21.67 8.80
N ARG A 94 -21.15 21.39 8.31
CA ARG A 94 -21.76 22.11 7.19
C ARG A 94 -21.73 23.59 7.56
N ARG A 95 -20.84 24.37 6.92
CA ARG A 95 -20.93 25.82 6.93
C ARG A 95 -22.17 26.18 6.10
N GLY A 96 -23.23 26.58 6.80
CA GLY A 96 -24.35 27.32 6.23
C GLY A 96 -23.97 28.77 5.96
#